data_AF-A0A7U9GS88-F1
#
_entry.id   AF-A0A7U9GS88-F1
#
_cell.length_a   1.000
_cell.length_b   1.000
_cell.length_c   1.000
_cell.angle_alpha   90.00
_cell.angle_beta   90.00
_cell.angle_gamma   90.00
#
_symmetry.space_group_name_H-M   'P 1'
#
loop_
_entity.id
_entity.type
_entity.pdbx_description
1 polymer ?
#
loop_
_entity_poly.entity_id
_entity_poly.type
_entity_poly.pdbx_seq_one_letter_code
_entity_poly.pdbx_strand_id
1 'polypeptide(L)'
;MSQLEALNALNLPAPVCMQVGNLLARVETCLSLEELQRVADRAEGFVFGIETVRAVSYSTIEGLHMLLKDAVQAQREVLQG
;
A
#
# COMPACT_ATOMS: atom_id res chain seq x y z
N MET A 1 9.00 18.28 -16.72
CA MET A 1 9.36 17.46 -15.56
C MET A 1 8.69 16.11 -15.74
N SER A 2 9.45 15.03 -15.75
CA SER A 2 8.88 13.67 -15.85
C SER A 2 8.17 13.29 -14.55
N GLN A 3 7.26 12.33 -14.61
CA GLN A 3 6.59 11.82 -13.40
C GLN A 3 7.59 11.23 -12.40
N LEU A 4 8.69 10.64 -12.90
CA LEU A 4 9.79 10.13 -12.08
C LEU A 4 10.58 11.25 -11.37
N GLU A 5 10.85 12.37 -12.06
CA GLU A 5 11.48 13.55 -11.44
C GLU A 5 10.59 14.14 -10.35
N ALA A 6 9.28 14.23 -10.59
CA ALA A 6 8.31 14.69 -9.60
C ALA A 6 8.25 13.76 -8.38
N LEU A 7 8.27 12.44 -8.58
CA LEU A 7 8.30 11.46 -7.51
C LEU A 7 9.57 11.57 -6.64
N ASN A 8 10.74 11.68 -7.27
CA ASN A 8 12.01 11.81 -6.56
C ASN A 8 12.07 13.07 -5.69
N ALA A 9 11.44 14.17 -6.12
CA ALA A 9 11.40 15.42 -5.38
C ALA A 9 10.61 15.33 -4.06
N LEU A 10 9.74 14.31 -3.89
CA LEU A 10 8.92 14.13 -2.69
C LEU A 10 9.69 13.53 -1.50
N ASN A 11 10.95 13.09 -1.69
CA ASN A 11 11.80 12.51 -0.63
C ASN A 11 11.08 11.44 0.23
N LEU A 12 10.31 10.58 -0.42
CA LEU A 12 9.50 9.56 0.25
C LEU A 12 10.37 8.43 0.82
N PRO A 13 9.95 7.77 1.91
CA PRO A 13 10.56 6.52 2.35
C PRO A 13 10.60 5.50 1.19
N ALA A 14 11.70 4.76 1.06
CA ALA A 14 11.93 3.86 -0.07
C ALA A 14 10.75 2.90 -0.39
N PRO A 15 10.08 2.28 0.59
CA PRO A 15 8.91 1.44 0.31
C PRO A 15 7.75 2.21 -0.32
N VAL A 16 7.50 3.45 0.13
CA VAL A 16 6.46 4.32 -0.41
C VAL A 16 6.83 4.77 -1.83
N CYS A 17 8.07 5.21 -2.02
CA CYS A 17 8.59 5.62 -3.33
C CYS A 17 8.44 4.49 -4.37
N MET A 18 8.83 3.26 -4.01
CA MET A 18 8.70 2.10 -4.88
C MET A 18 7.25 1.79 -5.25
N GLN A 19 6.31 1.86 -4.30
CA GLN A 19 4.89 1.60 -4.60
C GLN A 19 4.29 2.68 -5.50
N VAL A 20 4.61 3.96 -5.27
CA VAL A 20 4.16 5.05 -6.14
C VAL A 20 4.76 4.90 -7.54
N GLY A 21 6.05 4.56 -7.66
CA GLY A 21 6.69 4.27 -8.95
C GLY A 21 6.02 3.12 -9.71
N ASN A 22 5.66 2.04 -9.02
CA ASN A 22 4.93 0.92 -9.62
C ASN A 22 3.53 1.32 -10.11
N LEU A 23 2.83 2.18 -9.37
CA LEU A 23 1.52 2.69 -9.79
C LEU A 23 1.65 3.58 -11.03
N LEU A 24 2.63 4.49 -11.06
CA LEU A 24 2.91 5.34 -12.22
C LEU A 24 3.24 4.50 -13.47
N ALA A 25 4.14 3.53 -13.35
CA ALA A 25 4.47 2.63 -14.45
C ALA A 25 3.22 1.87 -14.97
N ARG A 26 2.32 1.45 -14.07
CA ARG A 26 1.06 0.80 -14.46
C ARG A 26 0.10 1.74 -15.18
N VAL A 27 0.00 2.99 -14.75
CA VAL A 27 -0.79 4.02 -15.45
C VAL A 27 -0.30 4.17 -16.89
N GLU A 28 1.02 4.21 -17.10
CA GLU A 28 1.64 4.35 -18.42
C GLU A 28 1.40 3.14 -19.33
N THR A 29 1.24 1.94 -18.77
CA THR A 29 1.05 0.71 -19.54
C THR A 29 -0.42 0.27 -19.69
N CYS A 30 -1.38 1.02 -19.18
CA CYS A 30 -2.80 0.67 -19.27
C CYS A 30 -3.26 0.58 -20.74
N LEU A 31 -3.98 -0.48 -21.09
CA LEU A 31 -4.49 -0.72 -22.45
C LEU A 31 -5.99 -0.39 -22.60
N SER A 32 -6.66 -0.01 -21.51
CA SER A 32 -8.09 0.35 -21.52
C SER A 32 -8.44 1.37 -20.44
N LEU A 33 -9.57 2.06 -20.62
CA LEU A 33 -10.12 2.99 -19.61
C LEU A 33 -10.51 2.26 -18.32
N GLU A 34 -11.00 1.03 -18.42
CA GLU A 34 -11.37 0.23 -17.25
C GLU A 34 -10.13 -0.15 -16.42
N GLU A 35 -9.04 -0.52 -17.08
CA GLU A 35 -7.77 -0.79 -16.41
C GLU A 35 -7.21 0.47 -15.75
N LEU A 36 -7.25 1.60 -16.46
CA LEU A 36 -6.82 2.89 -15.93
C LEU A 36 -7.62 3.27 -14.68
N GLN A 37 -8.95 3.10 -14.70
CA GLN A 37 -9.80 3.35 -13.53
C GLN A 37 -9.41 2.45 -12.34
N ARG A 38 -9.18 1.15 -12.58
CA ARG A 38 -8.73 0.23 -11.52
C ARG A 38 -7.37 0.62 -10.93
N VAL A 39 -6.46 1.15 -11.75
CA VAL A 39 -5.16 1.66 -11.26
C VAL A 39 -5.35 2.95 -10.46
N ALA A 40 -6.24 3.84 -10.90
CA ALA A 40 -6.59 5.06 -10.19
C ALA A 40 -7.18 4.77 -8.80
N ASP A 41 -8.18 3.88 -8.72
CA ASP A 41 -8.80 3.46 -7.45
C ASP A 41 -7.76 2.86 -6.49
N ARG A 42 -6.81 2.08 -7.02
CA ARG A 42 -5.72 1.50 -6.21
C ARG A 42 -4.74 2.57 -5.72
N ALA A 43 -4.43 3.55 -6.55
CA ALA A 43 -3.55 4.66 -6.16
C ALA A 43 -4.20 5.51 -5.06
N GLU A 44 -5.49 5.80 -5.19
CA GLU A 44 -6.27 6.50 -4.17
C GLU A 44 -6.29 5.72 -2.84
N GLY A 45 -6.63 4.43 -2.88
CA GLY A 45 -6.62 3.57 -1.69
C GLY A 45 -5.25 3.47 -1.01
N PHE A 46 -4.16 3.48 -1.79
CA PHE A 46 -2.80 3.50 -1.25
C PHE A 46 -2.48 4.81 -0.51
N VAL A 47 -2.80 5.96 -1.10
CA VAL A 47 -2.60 7.27 -0.47
C VAL A 47 -3.44 7.39 0.81
N PHE A 48 -4.70 6.99 0.76
CA PHE A 48 -5.58 6.93 1.93
C PHE A 48 -5.01 6.03 3.04
N GLY A 49 -4.40 4.90 2.68
CA GLY A 49 -3.68 4.03 3.62
C GLY A 49 -2.52 4.75 4.34
N ILE A 50 -1.77 5.60 3.65
CA ILE A 50 -0.68 6.39 4.25
C ILE A 50 -1.23 7.46 5.20
N GLU A 51 -2.30 8.15 4.79
CA GLU A 51 -2.95 9.17 5.61
C GLU A 51 -3.54 8.56 6.89
N THR A 52 -4.17 7.40 6.79
CA THR A 52 -4.76 6.70 7.94
C THR A 52 -3.69 6.18 8.90
N VAL A 53 -2.53 5.73 8.41
CA VAL A 53 -1.40 5.36 9.29
C VAL A 53 -0.92 6.55 10.13
N ARG A 54 -0.98 7.79 9.63
CA ARG A 54 -0.67 8.98 10.44
C ARG A 54 -1.69 9.24 11.55
N ALA A 55 -2.92 8.75 11.41
CA ALA A 55 -3.97 8.87 12.41
C ALA A 55 -3.90 7.77 13.49
N VAL A 56 -3.02 6.77 13.33
CA VAL A 56 -2.90 5.61 14.21
C VAL A 56 -1.54 5.62 14.90
N SER A 57 -1.50 5.43 16.22
CA SER A 57 -0.22 5.38 16.95
C SER A 57 0.59 4.15 16.56
N TYR A 58 1.92 4.25 16.63
CA TYR A 58 2.82 3.12 16.40
C TYR A 58 2.47 1.90 17.28
N SER A 59 2.11 2.13 18.56
CA SER A 59 1.66 1.08 19.48
C SER A 59 0.38 0.37 19.01
N THR A 60 -0.54 1.08 18.35
CA THR A 60 -1.76 0.49 17.79
C THR A 60 -1.42 -0.38 16.58
N ILE A 61 -0.48 0.06 15.73
CA ILE A 61 0.01 -0.71 14.58
C ILE A 61 0.68 -2.02 15.06
N GLU A 62 1.54 -1.95 16.07
CA GLU A 62 2.14 -3.14 16.68
C GLU A 62 1.07 -4.08 17.28
N GLY A 63 0.08 -3.52 17.99
CA GLY A 63 -1.05 -4.27 18.51
C GLY A 63 -1.83 -5.02 17.43
N LEU A 64 -2.09 -4.38 16.30
CA LEU A 64 -2.77 -5.00 15.14
C LEU A 64 -1.92 -6.12 14.52
N HIS A 65 -0.60 -5.94 14.41
CA HIS A 65 0.29 -7.00 13.93
C HIS A 65 0.27 -8.22 14.83
N MET A 66 0.33 -8.04 16.15
CA MET A 66 0.25 -9.13 17.11
C MET A 66 -1.10 -9.84 17.03
N LEU A 67 -2.21 -9.08 17.06
CA LEU A 67 -3.56 -9.62 16.96
C LEU A 67 -3.75 -10.51 15.72
N LEU A 68 -3.32 -10.03 14.55
CA LEU A 68 -3.44 -10.79 13.31
C LEU A 68 -2.52 -12.03 13.30
N LYS A 69 -1.31 -11.92 13.84
CA LYS A 69 -0.39 -13.05 13.96
C LYS A 69 -0.98 -14.14 14.85
N ASP A 70 -1.55 -13.78 15.98
CA ASP A 70 -2.17 -14.70 16.92
C ASP A 70 -3.40 -15.38 16.30
N ALA A 71 -4.25 -14.62 15.59
CA ALA A 71 -5.40 -15.17 14.87
C ALA A 71 -4.99 -16.19 13.79
N VAL A 72 -3.93 -15.91 13.03
CA VAL A 72 -3.38 -16.85 12.03
C VAL A 72 -2.84 -18.10 12.71
N GLN A 73 -2.14 -17.97 13.83
CA GLN A 73 -1.59 -19.10 14.57
C GLN A 73 -2.70 -20.00 15.12
N ALA A 74 -3.73 -19.42 15.75
CA ALA A 74 -4.89 -20.16 16.24
C ALA A 74 -5.59 -20.93 15.10
N GLN A 75 -5.78 -20.30 13.94
CA GLN A 75 -6.38 -20.97 12.79
C GLN A 75 -5.51 -22.11 12.25
N ARG A 76 -4.19 -21.98 12.29
CA ARG A 76 -3.27 -23.07 11.90
C ARG A 76 -3.41 -24.29 12.79
N GLU A 77 -3.49 -24.08 14.10
CA GLU A 77 -3.64 -25.16 15.08
C GLU A 77 -4.95 -25.92 14.86
N VAL A 78 -6.05 -25.21 14.61
CA VAL A 78 -7.35 -25.82 14.26
C VAL A 78 -7.27 -26.65 12.98
N LEU A 79 -6.50 -26.21 11.98
CA LEU A 79 -6.37 -26.90 10.70
C LEU A 79 -5.37 -28.08 10.73
N GLN A 80 -4.54 -28.18 11.77
CA GLN A 80 -3.49 -29.21 11.89
C GLN A 80 -3.82 -30.29 12.93
N GLY A 81 -4.83 -30.08 13.77
CA GLY A 81 -5.38 -31.08 14.70
C GLY A 81 -6.52 -31.89 14.10
#